data_AF-A0A8H7E0E3-F1
#
_entry.id   AF-A0A8H7E0E3-F1
#
_cell.length_a   1.000
_cell.length_b   1.000
_cell.length_c   1.000
_cell.angle_alpha   90.00
_cell.angle_beta   90.00
_cell.angle_gamma   90.00
#
_symmetry.space_group_name_H-M   'P 1'
#
loop_
_entity.id
_entity.type
_entity.pdbx_description
1 polymer ?
#
loop_
_entity_poly.entity_id
_entity_poly.type
_entity_poly.pdbx_seq_one_letter_code
_entity_poly.pdbx_strand_id
1 'polypeptide(L)'
;MDYWLHSVHKNAEAQQLASRLQLEFPHGEMRGCKSGMMYPMRRLVIAGEDNPANFALLFGPNWERNEQIREIQERARITLLLAPPTASPAGMSAACLDEGYTGPWRPRPPTREEEAKIQQVRDVARVMGI
;
A
#
# COMPACT_ATOMS: atom_id res chain seq x y z
N MET A 1 1.23 -4.71 13.34
CA MET A 1 2.63 -4.42 12.97
C MET A 1 3.58 -5.59 13.25
N ASP A 2 3.48 -6.28 14.38
CA ASP A 2 4.45 -7.30 14.81
C ASP A 2 4.74 -8.39 13.76
N TYR A 3 3.70 -8.88 13.08
CA TYR A 3 3.85 -9.89 12.04
C TYR A 3 4.78 -9.46 10.88
N TRP A 4 4.55 -8.27 10.32
CA TRP A 4 5.34 -7.71 9.21
C TRP A 4 6.81 -7.51 9.58
N LEU A 5 7.09 -7.17 10.83
CA LEU A 5 8.46 -6.90 11.28
C LEU A 5 9.23 -8.19 11.58
N HIS A 6 8.59 -9.14 12.27
CA HIS A 6 9.31 -10.24 12.92
C HIS A 6 8.96 -11.63 12.40
N SER A 7 7.88 -11.79 11.63
CA SER A 7 7.35 -13.10 11.27
C SER A 7 7.23 -13.34 9.77
N VAL A 8 6.84 -12.33 8.98
CA VAL A 8 6.56 -12.48 7.55
C VAL A 8 7.72 -13.07 6.75
N HIS A 9 8.96 -12.68 7.08
CA HIS A 9 10.17 -13.13 6.38
C HIS A 9 10.46 -14.64 6.59
N LYS A 10 9.76 -15.32 7.51
CA LYS A 10 9.90 -16.76 7.76
C LYS A 10 8.94 -17.60 6.91
N ASN A 11 7.95 -16.98 6.26
CA ASN A 11 6.97 -17.66 5.42
C ASN A 11 7.49 -17.72 3.97
N ALA A 12 7.66 -18.94 3.42
CA ALA A 12 8.18 -19.16 2.08
C ALA A 12 7.27 -18.58 0.97
N GLU A 13 5.94 -18.67 1.12
CA GLU A 13 4.99 -18.08 0.17
C GLU A 13 5.05 -16.54 0.22
N ALA A 14 5.20 -15.98 1.42
CA ALA A 14 5.38 -14.53 1.57
C ALA A 14 6.70 -14.06 0.94
N GLN A 15 7.78 -14.85 1.00
CA GLN A 15 9.04 -14.55 0.31
C GLN A 15 8.88 -14.57 -1.22
N GLN A 16 8.15 -15.55 -1.76
CA GLN A 16 7.85 -15.61 -3.20
C GLN A 16 7.01 -14.40 -3.65
N LEU A 17 5.98 -14.05 -2.87
CA LEU A 17 5.18 -12.86 -3.12
C LEU A 17 6.03 -11.59 -3.03
N ALA A 18 6.89 -11.47 -2.02
CA ALA A 18 7.79 -10.33 -1.87
C ALA A 18 8.76 -10.20 -3.05
N SER A 19 9.32 -11.30 -3.56
CA SER A 19 10.16 -11.29 -4.75
C SER A 19 9.41 -10.76 -5.98
N ARG A 20 8.18 -11.22 -6.21
CA ARG A 20 7.33 -10.73 -7.31
C ARG A 20 6.99 -9.25 -7.19
N LEU A 21 6.66 -8.80 -5.97
CA LEU A 21 6.28 -7.41 -5.68
C LEU A 21 7.49 -6.48 -5.46
N GLN A 22 8.70 -7.03 -5.54
CA GLN A 22 9.96 -6.33 -5.27
C GLN A 22 9.94 -5.65 -3.90
N LEU A 23 9.50 -6.41 -2.90
CA LEU A 23 9.46 -6.01 -1.51
C LEU A 23 10.75 -6.42 -0.80
N GLU A 24 11.21 -5.52 0.05
CA GLU A 24 12.28 -5.77 1.01
C GLU A 24 11.63 -5.92 2.38
N PHE A 25 11.93 -7.02 3.07
CA PHE A 25 11.45 -7.18 4.44
C PHE A 25 12.26 -6.29 5.39
N PRO A 26 11.63 -5.74 6.44
CA PRO A 26 12.33 -4.89 7.40
C PRO A 26 13.32 -5.66 8.29
N HIS A 27 13.27 -7.01 8.34
CA HIS A 27 14.15 -7.85 9.18
C HIS A 27 14.24 -7.39 10.66
N GLY A 28 13.16 -6.79 11.20
CA GLY A 28 13.13 -6.22 12.56
C GLY A 28 13.60 -4.77 12.68
N GLU A 29 14.06 -4.15 11.58
CA GLU A 29 14.49 -2.75 11.56
C GLU A 29 13.36 -1.79 11.15
N MET A 30 13.15 -0.75 11.96
CA MET A 30 12.25 0.36 11.63
C MET A 30 13.03 1.56 11.11
N ARG A 31 13.57 1.48 9.89
CA ARG A 31 14.24 2.63 9.24
C ARG A 31 13.68 2.90 7.85
N GLY A 32 13.52 4.18 7.53
CA GLY A 32 13.05 4.65 6.23
C GLY A 32 11.57 4.39 5.94
N CYS A 33 11.11 4.86 4.78
CA CYS A 33 9.71 4.77 4.37
C CYS A 33 9.23 3.33 4.10
N LYS A 34 10.15 2.39 3.88
CA LYS A 34 9.85 0.98 3.56
C LYS A 34 9.59 0.09 4.80
N SER A 35 9.82 0.60 6.01
CA SER A 35 9.63 -0.18 7.24
C SER A 35 8.15 -0.34 7.65
N GLY A 36 7.28 0.60 7.28
CA GLY A 36 5.88 0.62 7.66
C GLY A 36 4.97 -0.24 6.77
N MET A 37 3.79 -0.61 7.29
CA MET A 37 2.81 -1.46 6.57
C MET A 37 2.25 -0.82 5.28
N MET A 38 2.40 0.50 5.11
CA MET A 38 2.02 1.18 3.87
C MET A 38 2.85 0.72 2.67
N TYR A 39 4.12 0.35 2.89
CA TYR A 39 5.01 -0.11 1.81
C TYR A 39 4.51 -1.40 1.14
N PRO A 40 4.35 -2.54 1.86
CA PRO A 40 3.78 -3.75 1.26
C PRO A 40 2.36 -3.55 0.73
N MET A 41 1.53 -2.75 1.41
CA MET A 41 0.18 -2.46 0.93
C MET A 41 0.21 -1.74 -0.43
N ARG A 42 1.08 -0.74 -0.59
CA ARG A 42 1.17 0.04 -1.82
C ARG A 42 1.68 -0.82 -2.99
N ARG A 43 2.62 -1.74 -2.77
CA ARG A 43 3.06 -2.69 -3.81
C ARG A 43 1.95 -3.64 -4.25
N LEU A 44 1.16 -4.15 -3.32
CA LEU A 44 -0.02 -4.96 -3.65
C LEU A 44 -1.00 -4.18 -4.52
N VAL A 45 -1.31 -2.94 -4.14
CA VAL A 45 -2.24 -2.09 -4.90
C VAL A 45 -1.71 -1.77 -6.30
N ILE A 46 -0.43 -1.41 -6.45
CA ILE A 46 0.19 -1.09 -7.74
C ILE A 46 0.15 -2.30 -8.68
N ALA A 47 0.43 -3.49 -8.17
CA ALA A 47 0.42 -4.72 -8.95
C ALA A 47 -1.00 -5.25 -9.25
N GLY A 48 -2.04 -4.69 -8.63
CA GLY A 48 -3.41 -5.21 -8.73
C GLY A 48 -3.61 -6.51 -7.94
N GLU A 49 -2.80 -6.71 -6.91
CA GLU A 49 -2.71 -7.93 -6.12
C GLU A 49 -3.24 -7.75 -4.68
N ASP A 50 -4.00 -6.68 -4.41
CA ASP A 50 -4.61 -6.36 -3.12
C ASP A 50 -5.84 -7.25 -2.82
N ASN A 51 -5.60 -8.55 -2.62
CA ASN A 51 -6.62 -9.55 -2.34
C ASN A 51 -6.42 -10.23 -0.96
N PRO A 52 -7.46 -10.89 -0.41
CA PRO A 52 -7.41 -11.52 0.91
C PRO A 52 -6.28 -12.54 1.12
N ALA A 53 -5.94 -13.31 0.09
CA ALA A 53 -4.88 -14.34 0.19
C ALA A 53 -3.51 -13.68 0.38
N ASN A 54 -3.19 -12.69 -0.45
CA ASN A 54 -1.93 -11.95 -0.33
C ASN A 54 -1.86 -11.12 0.96
N PHE A 55 -2.99 -10.66 1.47
CA PHE A 55 -3.05 -9.96 2.75
C PHE A 55 -2.73 -10.89 3.92
N ALA A 56 -3.26 -12.11 3.91
CA ALA A 56 -2.94 -13.11 4.92
C ALA A 56 -1.44 -13.45 4.93
N LEU A 57 -0.81 -13.49 3.75
CA LEU A 57 0.64 -13.73 3.62
C LEU A 57 1.48 -12.60 4.20
N LEU A 58 1.17 -11.33 3.90
CA LEU A 58 2.03 -10.21 4.30
C LEU A 58 1.70 -9.63 5.68
N PHE A 59 0.44 -9.73 6.12
CA PHE A 59 -0.03 -9.10 7.35
C PHE A 59 -0.51 -10.09 8.42
N GLY A 60 -0.48 -11.38 8.10
CA GLY A 60 -0.80 -12.47 9.02
C GLY A 60 -2.24 -12.97 8.87
N PRO A 61 -2.55 -14.18 9.39
CA PRO A 61 -3.82 -14.86 9.14
C PRO A 61 -5.04 -14.15 9.73
N ASN A 62 -4.84 -13.29 10.74
CA ASN A 62 -5.92 -12.54 11.40
C ASN A 62 -6.00 -11.09 10.90
N TRP A 63 -5.46 -10.78 9.71
CA TRP A 63 -5.42 -9.42 9.19
C TRP A 63 -6.81 -8.76 9.14
N GLU A 64 -7.86 -9.53 8.88
CA GLU A 64 -9.24 -9.03 8.75
C GLU A 64 -9.76 -8.39 10.04
N ARG A 65 -9.27 -8.83 11.20
CA ARG A 65 -9.66 -8.30 12.51
C ARG A 65 -8.90 -7.02 12.88
N ASN A 66 -7.95 -6.60 12.04
CA ASN A 66 -7.13 -5.44 12.27
C ASN A 66 -7.63 -4.28 11.40
N GLU A 67 -8.40 -3.38 12.02
CA GLU A 67 -8.95 -2.19 11.36
C GLU A 67 -7.87 -1.32 10.71
N GLN A 68 -6.69 -1.23 11.34
CA GLN A 68 -5.56 -0.46 10.81
C GLN A 68 -5.13 -0.95 9.42
N ILE A 69 -5.22 -2.27 9.14
CA ILE A 69 -4.86 -2.81 7.83
C ILE A 69 -5.87 -2.36 6.78
N ARG A 70 -7.17 -2.34 7.12
CA ARG A 70 -8.23 -1.90 6.21
C ARG A 70 -8.09 -0.41 5.90
N GLU A 71 -7.81 0.42 6.91
CA GLU A 71 -7.56 1.84 6.73
C GLU A 71 -6.33 2.11 5.85
N ILE A 72 -5.24 1.34 6.05
CA ILE A 72 -4.03 1.45 5.25
C ILE A 72 -4.28 1.00 3.81
N GLN A 73 -5.04 -0.07 3.59
CA GLN A 73 -5.48 -0.50 2.26
C GLN A 73 -6.24 0.62 1.56
N GLU A 74 -7.27 1.16 2.22
CA GLU A 74 -8.07 2.23 1.66
C GLU A 74 -7.21 3.45 1.33
N ARG A 75 -6.36 3.89 2.26
CA ARG A 75 -5.47 5.03 2.03
C ARG A 75 -4.51 4.78 0.87
N ALA A 76 -3.95 3.57 0.75
CA ALA A 76 -3.09 3.19 -0.36
C ALA A 76 -3.83 3.26 -1.71
N ARG A 77 -5.05 2.71 -1.75
CA ARG A 77 -5.95 2.74 -2.92
C ARG A 77 -6.29 4.16 -3.34
N ILE A 78 -6.85 4.95 -2.44
CA ILE A 78 -7.29 6.32 -2.72
C ILE A 78 -6.11 7.19 -3.14
N THR A 79 -4.97 7.12 -2.43
CA THR A 79 -3.78 7.92 -2.78
C THR A 79 -3.25 7.55 -4.16
N LEU A 80 -3.21 6.26 -4.50
CA LEU A 80 -2.73 5.82 -5.81
C LEU A 80 -3.68 6.28 -6.94
N LEU A 81 -4.98 6.14 -6.75
CA LEU A 81 -5.98 6.49 -7.76
C LEU A 81 -6.16 8.02 -7.93
N LEU A 82 -5.95 8.79 -6.85
CA LEU A 82 -5.92 10.25 -6.92
C LEU A 82 -4.75 10.76 -7.76
N ALA A 83 -3.63 10.03 -7.77
CA ALA A 83 -2.37 10.42 -8.41
C ALA A 83 -1.95 11.85 -8.02
N PRO A 84 -1.65 12.11 -6.73
CA PRO A 84 -1.36 13.46 -6.25
C PRO A 84 -0.12 14.03 -6.96
N PRO A 85 -0.02 15.38 -7.09
CA PRO A 85 1.16 16.02 -7.65
C PRO A 85 2.44 15.59 -6.93
N THR A 86 3.52 15.33 -7.66
CA THR A 86 4.77 14.79 -7.11
C THR A 86 5.37 15.68 -6.02
N ALA A 87 5.22 17.01 -6.14
CA ALA A 87 5.72 17.98 -5.16
C ALA A 87 4.86 18.08 -3.88
N SER A 88 3.67 17.47 -3.85
CA SER A 88 2.85 17.44 -2.64
C SER A 88 3.43 16.46 -1.61
N PRO A 89 3.16 16.63 -0.30
CA PRO A 89 3.59 15.66 0.71
C PRO A 89 3.13 14.23 0.42
N ALA A 90 1.92 14.06 -0.14
CA ALA A 90 1.40 12.76 -0.55
C ALA A 90 2.16 12.19 -1.76
N GLY A 91 2.49 13.04 -2.75
CA GLY A 91 3.29 12.66 -3.91
C GLY A 91 4.72 12.26 -3.54
N MET A 92 5.37 12.99 -2.64
CA MET A 92 6.71 12.67 -2.13
C MET A 92 6.71 11.35 -1.34
N SER A 93 5.69 11.14 -0.49
CA SER A 93 5.54 9.90 0.27
C SER A 93 5.31 8.70 -0.66
N ALA A 94 4.45 8.86 -1.67
CA ALA A 94 4.21 7.87 -2.70
C ALA A 94 5.50 7.52 -3.46
N ALA A 95 6.25 8.53 -3.90
CA ALA A 95 7.52 8.33 -4.60
C ALA A 95 8.54 7.54 -3.75
N CYS A 96 8.65 7.83 -2.45
CA CYS A 96 9.54 7.08 -1.55
C CYS A 96 9.14 5.59 -1.43
N LEU A 97 7.84 5.30 -1.33
CA LEU A 97 7.33 3.93 -1.21
C LEU A 97 7.43 3.15 -2.53
N ASP A 98 7.33 3.85 -3.66
CA ASP A 98 7.37 3.27 -5.00
C ASP A 98 8.80 3.13 -5.53
N GLU A 99 9.78 3.72 -4.84
CA GLU A 99 11.19 3.68 -5.21
C GLU A 99 11.69 2.25 -5.45
N GLY A 100 12.33 2.03 -6.60
CA GLY A 100 12.87 0.74 -7.01
C GLY A 100 11.84 -0.24 -7.57
N TYR A 101 10.54 0.09 -7.60
CA TYR A 101 9.56 -0.73 -8.31
C TYR A 101 9.75 -0.62 -9.83
N THR A 102 9.91 -1.75 -10.49
CA THR A 102 10.04 -1.88 -11.96
C THR A 102 9.04 -2.88 -12.52
N GLY A 103 8.17 -3.45 -11.68
CA GLY A 103 7.11 -4.37 -12.09
C GLY A 103 5.96 -3.67 -12.83
N PRO A 104 4.98 -4.45 -13.31
CA PRO A 104 3.81 -3.89 -13.99
C PRO A 104 3.01 -2.94 -13.08
N TRP A 105 2.62 -1.78 -13.63
CA TRP A 105 1.69 -0.86 -12.98
C TRP A 105 0.26 -1.19 -13.44
N ARG A 106 -0.44 -2.02 -12.66
CA ARG A 106 -1.75 -2.58 -13.01
C ARG A 106 -2.73 -2.54 -11.83
N PRO A 107 -2.96 -1.35 -11.23
CA PRO A 107 -3.93 -1.24 -10.15
C PRO A 107 -5.32 -1.63 -10.65
N ARG A 108 -6.10 -2.32 -9.80
CA ARG A 108 -7.49 -2.63 -10.12
C ARG A 108 -8.30 -1.32 -10.29
N PRO A 109 -9.33 -1.30 -11.14
CA PRO A 109 -10.24 -0.16 -11.26
C PRO A 109 -10.84 0.25 -9.91
N PRO A 110 -11.22 1.53 -9.73
CA PRO A 110 -11.92 1.98 -8.53
C PRO A 110 -13.26 1.26 -8.34
N THR A 111 -13.62 0.97 -7.09
CA THR A 111 -15.02 0.67 -6.74
C THR A 111 -15.84 1.95 -6.72
N ARG A 112 -17.18 1.83 -6.68
CA ARG A 112 -18.07 2.98 -6.55
C ARG A 112 -17.80 3.81 -5.29
N GLU A 113 -17.45 3.15 -4.19
CA GLU A 113 -17.12 3.82 -2.93
C GLU A 113 -15.78 4.56 -3.03
N GLU A 114 -14.77 3.94 -3.65
CA GLU A 114 -13.49 4.58 -3.90
C GLU A 114 -13.64 5.81 -4.81
N GLU A 115 -14.47 5.68 -5.87
CA GLU A 115 -14.78 6.78 -6.79
C GLU A 115 -15.48 7.95 -6.09
N ALA A 116 -16.45 7.68 -5.22
CA ALA A 116 -17.11 8.70 -4.42
C ALA A 116 -16.12 9.43 -3.48
N LYS A 117 -15.21 8.70 -2.83
CA LYS A 117 -14.18 9.27 -1.96
C LYS A 117 -13.16 10.11 -2.74
N ILE A 118 -12.72 9.62 -3.91
CA ILE A 118 -11.83 10.36 -4.81
C ILE A 118 -12.49 11.68 -5.24
N GLN A 119 -13.78 11.63 -5.59
CA GLN A 119 -14.51 12.82 -5.99
C GLN A 119 -14.62 13.82 -4.84
N GLN A 120 -14.94 13.35 -3.63
CA GLN A 120 -14.97 14.19 -2.43
C GLN A 120 -13.62 14.89 -2.19
N VAL A 121 -12.50 14.17 -2.31
CA VAL A 121 -11.16 14.77 -2.13
C VAL A 121 -10.88 15.83 -3.19
N ARG A 122 -11.24 15.57 -4.46
CA ARG A 122 -11.07 16.54 -5.56
C ARG A 122 -11.89 17.80 -5.36
N ASP A 123 -13.13 17.66 -4.87
CA ASP A 123 -14.00 18.80 -4.61
C ASP A 123 -13.48 19.64 -3.45
N VAL A 124 -12.97 19.01 -2.40
CA VAL A 124 -12.31 19.70 -1.29
C VAL A 124 -11.05 20.45 -1.75
N ALA A 125 -10.19 19.81 -2.55
CA ALA A 125 -8.99 20.45 -3.10
C ALA A 125 -9.34 21.69 -3.94
N ARG A 126 -10.38 21.58 -4.79
CA ARG A 126 -10.88 22.70 -5.59
C ARG A 126 -11.37 23.86 -4.72
N VAL A 127 -12.11 23.59 -3.64
CA VAL A 127 -12.60 24.63 -2.72
C VAL A 127 -11.45 25.32 -1.98
N MET A 128 -10.41 24.57 -1.61
CA MET A 128 -9.24 25.12 -0.92
C MET A 128 -8.22 25.78 -1.86
N GLY A 129 -8.43 25.74 -3.18
CA GLY A 129 -7.54 26.36 -4.17
C GLY A 129 -6.17 25.67 -4.29
N ILE A 130 -6.13 24.36 -4.02
CA ILE A 130 -4.92 23.51 -4.07
C ILE A 130 -4.99 22.54 -5.25
#